data_AF-A0A183JIS9-F1
#
_entry.id   AF-A0A183JIS9-F1
#
_cell.length_a   1.000
_cell.length_b   1.000
_cell.length_c   1.000
_cell.angle_alpha   90.00
_cell.angle_beta   90.00
_cell.angle_gamma   90.00
#
_symmetry.space_group_name_H-M   'P 1'
#
loop_
_entity.id
_entity.type
_entity.pdbx_description
1 polymer ?
#
loop_
_entity_poly.entity_id
_entity_poly.type
_entity_poly.pdbx_seq_one_letter_code
_entity_poly.pdbx_strand_id
1 'polypeptide(L)'
;MKQLYDTTKKLEGKYSKTERPVTDKEDMTITEIRGQRNRWVEHFDPDPLNPSNIQSPHTDNPIDVTPPTTDEIRMVIGQIESVKAV
;
A
#
# COMPACT_ATOMS: atom_id res chain seq x y z
N MET A 1 22.31 7.52 -7.76
CA MET A 1 21.38 7.07 -8.83
C MET A 1 21.44 5.58 -9.12
N LYS A 2 22.63 4.98 -9.29
CA LYS A 2 22.76 3.55 -9.67
C LYS A 2 22.20 2.56 -8.62
N GLN A 3 22.44 2.80 -7.33
CA GLN A 3 21.90 1.97 -6.24
C GLN A 3 20.38 1.85 -6.23
N LEU A 4 19.68 2.93 -6.61
CA LEU A 4 18.22 2.97 -6.65
C LEU A 4 17.69 2.08 -7.77
N TYR A 5 18.29 2.19 -8.96
CA TYR A 5 17.99 1.32 -10.12
C TYR A 5 18.27 -0.16 -9.82
N ASP A 6 19.43 -0.46 -9.22
CA ASP A 6 19.83 -1.83 -8.87
C ASP A 6 18.91 -2.46 -7.80
N THR A 7 18.44 -1.65 -6.84
CA THR A 7 17.50 -2.11 -5.80
C THR A 7 16.13 -2.40 -6.38
N THR A 8 15.61 -1.52 -7.25
CA THR A 8 14.31 -1.73 -7.92
C THR A 8 14.34 -2.95 -8.82
N LYS A 9 15.42 -3.17 -9.59
CA LYS A 9 15.63 -4.37 -10.41
C LYS A 9 15.67 -5.66 -9.58
N LYS A 10 16.30 -5.62 -8.40
CA LYS A 10 16.36 -6.77 -7.48
C LYS A 10 15.01 -7.10 -6.84
N LEU A 11 14.18 -6.08 -6.59
CA LEU A 11 12.82 -6.27 -6.08
C LEU A 11 11.89 -6.83 -7.16
N GLU A 12 11.98 -6.33 -8.40
CA GLU A 12 11.19 -6.77 -9.55
C GLU A 12 11.25 -8.29 -9.78
N GLY A 13 12.42 -8.92 -9.59
CA GLY A 13 12.58 -10.37 -9.75
C GLY A 13 11.89 -11.23 -8.68
N LYS A 14 11.60 -10.68 -7.49
CA LYS A 14 11.01 -11.42 -6.35
C LYS A 14 9.49 -11.60 -6.45
N TYR A 15 8.81 -10.79 -7.26
CA TYR A 15 7.34 -10.80 -7.37
C TYR A 15 6.78 -11.69 -8.49
N SER A 16 7.64 -12.42 -9.21
CA SER A 16 7.21 -13.25 -10.35
C SER A 16 6.39 -14.49 -9.95
N LYS A 17 6.47 -14.93 -8.69
CA LYS A 17 5.70 -16.06 -8.17
C LYS A 17 5.20 -15.71 -6.78
N THR A 18 3.90 -15.55 -6.64
CA THR A 18 3.25 -15.52 -5.32
C THR A 18 3.50 -16.88 -4.66
N GLU A 19 4.15 -16.90 -3.50
CA GLU A 19 4.47 -18.12 -2.73
C GLU A 19 3.20 -18.91 -2.34
N ARG A 20 2.05 -18.24 -2.36
CA ARG A 20 0.74 -18.84 -2.12
C ARG A 20 -0.13 -18.71 -3.38
N PRO A 21 -0.77 -19.81 -3.83
CA PRO A 21 -1.79 -19.73 -4.86
C PRO A 21 -2.88 -18.74 -4.44
N VAL A 22 -3.20 -17.81 -5.34
CA VAL A 22 -4.28 -16.85 -5.13
C VAL A 22 -5.57 -17.53 -5.58
N THR A 23 -6.48 -17.79 -4.66
CA THR A 23 -7.80 -18.32 -4.99
C THR A 23 -8.78 -17.18 -5.31
N ASP A 24 -9.72 -17.45 -6.22
CA ASP A 24 -10.90 -16.61 -6.41
C ASP A 24 -12.01 -16.96 -5.39
N LYS A 25 -13.18 -16.34 -5.54
CA LYS A 25 -14.35 -16.55 -4.68
C LYS A 25 -14.97 -17.94 -4.83
N GLU A 26 -14.55 -18.72 -5.83
CA GLU A 26 -15.02 -20.07 -6.16
C GLU A 26 -13.97 -21.14 -5.78
N ASP A 27 -12.96 -20.73 -4.99
CA ASP A 27 -11.83 -21.56 -4.54
C ASP A 27 -10.95 -22.10 -5.68
N MET A 28 -11.06 -21.52 -6.87
CA MET A 28 -10.25 -21.89 -8.02
C MET A 28 -8.89 -21.20 -7.95
N THR A 29 -7.83 -21.98 -8.12
CA THR A 29 -6.46 -21.46 -8.09
C THR A 29 -6.18 -20.63 -9.34
N ILE A 30 -6.01 -19.32 -9.17
CA ILE A 30 -5.64 -18.42 -10.26
C ILE A 30 -4.15 -18.57 -10.55
N THR A 31 -3.82 -19.41 -11.52
CA THR A 31 -2.45 -19.64 -12.01
C THR A 31 -2.02 -18.65 -13.11
N GLU A 32 -2.96 -17.88 -13.68
CA GLU A 32 -2.73 -17.02 -14.84
C GLU A 32 -2.81 -15.52 -14.51
N ILE A 33 -1.86 -14.73 -15.05
CA ILE A 33 -1.78 -13.26 -14.92
C ILE A 33 -3.09 -12.58 -15.33
N ARG A 34 -3.80 -13.16 -16.31
CA ARG A 34 -5.11 -12.70 -16.76
C ARG A 34 -6.18 -12.79 -15.67
N GLY A 35 -6.21 -13.88 -14.92
CA GLY A 35 -7.14 -14.05 -13.80
C GLY A 35 -6.82 -13.12 -12.64
N GLN A 36 -5.53 -12.90 -12.36
CA GLN A 36 -5.12 -11.90 -11.36
C GLN A 36 -5.58 -10.48 -11.77
N ARG A 37 -5.41 -10.12 -13.05
CA ARG A 37 -5.84 -8.81 -13.56
C ARG A 37 -7.36 -8.62 -13.47
N ASN A 38 -8.14 -9.64 -13.80
CA ASN A 38 -9.60 -9.58 -13.71
C ASN A 38 -10.05 -9.35 -12.25
N ARG A 39 -9.43 -10.02 -11.28
CA ARG A 39 -9.68 -9.77 -9.85
C ARG A 39 -9.26 -8.38 -9.41
N TRP A 40 -8.12 -7.86 -9.92
CA TRP A 40 -7.69 -6.49 -9.63
C TRP A 40 -8.74 -5.47 -10.07
N VAL A 41 -9.32 -5.64 -11.26
CA VAL A 41 -10.41 -4.77 -11.75
C VAL A 41 -11.66 -4.93 -10.88
N GLU A 42 -12.09 -6.15 -10.57
CA GLU A 42 -13.29 -6.39 -9.75
C GLU A 42 -13.20 -5.82 -8.33
N HIS A 43 -12.01 -5.82 -7.71
CA HIS A 43 -11.82 -5.32 -6.35
C HIS A 43 -11.53 -3.81 -6.26
N PHE A 44 -10.79 -3.26 -7.21
CA PHE A 44 -10.31 -1.87 -7.14
C PHE A 44 -11.04 -0.90 -8.06
N ASP A 45 -11.78 -1.41 -9.04
CA ASP A 45 -12.66 -0.63 -9.90
C ASP A 45 -14.09 -1.18 -9.80
N PRO A 46 -14.73 -1.06 -8.61
CA PRO A 46 -16.09 -1.54 -8.42
C PRO A 46 -17.04 -0.71 -9.28
N ASP A 47 -17.94 -1.40 -9.97
CA ASP A 47 -19.03 -0.75 -10.70
C ASP A 47 -19.83 0.13 -9.72
N PRO A 48 -20.07 1.43 -9.99
CA PRO A 48 -20.81 2.32 -9.09
C PRO A 48 -22.21 1.81 -8.72
N LEU A 49 -22.76 0.86 -9.48
CA LEU A 49 -24.05 0.20 -9.21
C LEU A 49 -23.96 -1.00 -8.26
N ASN A 50 -22.76 -1.54 -8.02
CA ASN A 50 -22.50 -2.63 -7.07
C ASN A 50 -21.42 -2.17 -6.08
N PRO A 51 -21.77 -1.34 -5.08
CA PRO A 51 -20.82 -0.97 -4.04
C PRO A 51 -20.28 -2.25 -3.39
N SER A 52 -18.95 -2.41 -3.37
CA SER A 52 -18.30 -3.54 -2.75
C SER A 52 -18.80 -3.65 -1.29
N ASN A 53 -19.48 -4.74 -0.93
CA ASN A 53 -19.88 -5.09 0.43
C ASN A 53 -18.67 -5.49 1.28
N ILE A 54 -17.57 -4.76 1.15
CA ILE A 54 -16.48 -4.86 2.10
C ILE A 54 -17.00 -4.05 3.27
N GLN A 55 -17.65 -4.75 4.21
CA GLN A 55 -17.92 -4.22 5.54
C GLN A 55 -16.60 -3.64 6.03
N SER A 56 -16.51 -2.32 6.05
CA SER A 56 -15.43 -1.63 6.73
C SER A 56 -15.38 -2.25 8.12
N PRO A 57 -14.26 -2.86 8.54
CA PRO A 57 -13.99 -2.84 9.94
C PRO A 57 -13.84 -1.35 10.25
N HIS A 58 -14.95 -0.72 10.62
CA HIS A 58 -14.93 0.43 11.50
C HIS A 58 -14.40 -0.11 12.81
N THR A 59 -13.10 -0.40 12.80
CA THR A 59 -12.28 -0.40 13.97
C THR A 59 -12.29 1.07 14.38
N ASP A 60 -13.34 1.44 15.10
CA ASP A 60 -13.39 2.61 15.97
C ASP A 60 -12.36 2.39 17.09
N ASN A 61 -11.11 2.18 16.71
CA ASN A 61 -10.01 2.48 17.58
C ASN A 61 -9.81 3.97 17.35
N PRO A 62 -10.29 4.84 18.24
CA PRO A 62 -9.75 6.18 18.27
C PRO A 62 -8.26 5.98 18.57
N ILE A 63 -7.45 5.96 17.52
CA ILE A 63 -6.06 6.33 17.67
C ILE A 63 -6.18 7.75 18.20
N ASP A 64 -5.78 7.94 19.45
CA ASP A 64 -5.58 9.27 20.02
C ASP A 64 -4.44 9.90 19.23
N VAL A 65 -4.79 10.42 18.06
CA VAL A 65 -3.91 11.25 17.26
C VAL A 65 -3.98 12.60 17.93
N THR A 66 -3.27 12.76 19.04
CA THR A 66 -2.99 14.09 19.58
C THR A 66 -2.27 14.85 18.46
N PRO A 67 -2.88 15.89 17.86
CA PRO A 67 -2.24 16.60 16.77
C PRO A 67 -0.96 17.24 17.29
N PRO A 68 0.16 17.15 16.56
CA PRO A 68 1.38 17.81 16.97
C PRO A 68 1.14 19.31 17.11
N THR A 69 1.66 19.89 18.18
CA THR A 69 1.51 21.33 18.42
C THR A 69 2.34 22.12 17.41
N THR A 70 1.90 23.34 17.09
CA THR A 70 2.63 24.21 16.16
C THR A 70 4.08 24.46 16.59
N ASP A 71 4.34 24.50 17.89
CA ASP A 71 5.67 24.73 18.44
C ASP A 71 6.62 23.54 18.19
N GLU A 72 6.13 22.31 18.35
CA GLU A 72 6.87 21.08 18.02
C GLU A 72 7.22 21.02 16.53
N ILE A 73 6.28 21.37 15.66
CA ILE A 73 6.50 21.41 14.20
C ILE A 73 7.60 22.43 13.86
N ARG A 74 7.56 23.64 14.43
CA ARG A 74 8.59 24.66 14.19
C ARG A 74 9.96 24.24 14.71
N MET A 75 10.02 23.58 15.87
CA MET A 75 11.26 23.07 16.44
C MET A 75 11.91 22.03 15.51
N VAL A 76 11.13 21.07 15.01
CA VAL A 76 11.64 20.02 14.11
C VAL A 76 12.13 20.61 12.78
N ILE A 77 11.41 21.58 12.21
CA ILE A 77 11.84 22.27 10.99
C ILE A 77 13.20 22.96 11.20
N GLY A 78 13.37 23.68 12.32
CA GLY A 78 14.64 24.34 12.65
C GLY A 78 15.80 23.35 12.83
N GLN A 79 15.56 22.19 13.44
CA GLN A 79 16.57 21.13 13.55
C GLN A 79 17.00 20.61 12.18
N ILE A 80 16.05 20.33 11.27
CA ILE A 80 16.34 19.85 9.91
C ILE A 80 17.17 20.87 9.12
N GLU A 81 16.88 22.16 9.28
CA GLU A 81 17.65 23.24 8.64
C GLU A 81 19.06 23.37 9.22
N SER A 82 19.21 23.26 10.55
CA SER A 82 20.53 23.28 11.21
C SER A 82 21.42 22.10 10.83
N VAL A 83 20.84 20.92 10.60
CA VAL A 83 21.58 19.72 10.19
C VAL A 83 22.03 19.81 8.72
N LYS A 84 21.33 20.57 7.87
CA LYS A 84 21.74 20.83 6.48
C LYS A 84 22.87 21.85 6.35
N ALA A 85 23.18 22.60 7.41
CA ALA A 85 24.20 23.64 7.40
C ALA A 85 25.61 23.13 7.80
N VAL A 86 25.78 21.80 7.96
CA VAL A 86 27.06 21.11 8.19
C VAL A 86 27.48 20.38 6.92
#